data_AF-A0A9X0D033-F1
#
_entry.id   AF-A0A9X0D033-F1
#
_cell.length_a   1.000
_cell.length_b   1.000
_cell.length_c   1.000
_cell.angle_alpha   90.00
_cell.angle_beta   90.00
_cell.angle_gamma   90.00
#
_symmetry.space_group_name_H-M   'P 1'
#
loop_
_entity.id
_entity.type
_entity.pdbx_description
1 polymer ?
#
loop_
_entity_poly.entity_id
_entity_poly.type
_entity_poly.pdbx_seq_one_letter_code
_entity_poly.pdbx_strand_id
1 'polypeptide(L)'
;NCDDCWRSRRPKSPSAAWGYGSGKVDAIDFQTNGDVILQGYRLWGVKSGSTTFQVTIRLYRGSSMIAEKTGSYFTRSTDKTFEVHFSQVISIRAGLLYTATAEITGARSHAHSDGMSSASCSGVTVTFIKSSKDTNNSNVSLKAKYQH
;
A
#
# COMPACT_ATOMS: atom_id res chain seq x y z
N ASN A 1 -19.97 -8.90 -6.08
CA ASN A 1 -18.81 -8.33 -6.78
C ASN A 1 -18.40 -7.05 -6.08
N CYS A 2 -17.49 -7.12 -5.10
CA CYS A 2 -16.89 -5.93 -4.52
C CYS A 2 -15.66 -5.60 -5.35
N ASP A 3 -15.70 -4.49 -6.09
CA ASP A 3 -14.59 -4.05 -6.93
C ASP A 3 -13.41 -3.65 -6.04
N ASP A 4 -12.29 -4.38 -6.16
CA ASP A 4 -11.04 -4.05 -5.49
C ASP A 4 -10.57 -2.63 -5.91
N CYS A 5 -10.29 -1.77 -4.94
CA CYS A 5 -9.79 -0.41 -5.15
C CYS A 5 -8.32 -0.40 -5.60
N TRP A 6 -8.06 -0.63 -6.88
CA TRP A 6 -6.70 -0.54 -7.41
C TRP A 6 -6.35 0.87 -7.85
N ARG A 7 -5.20 1.38 -7.39
CA ARG A 7 -4.62 2.66 -7.80
C ARG A 7 -3.87 2.59 -9.15
N SER A 8 -3.99 1.52 -9.93
CA SER A 8 -3.36 1.40 -11.27
C SER A 8 -4.43 1.12 -12.31
N ARG A 9 -4.22 1.60 -13.54
CA ARG A 9 -5.10 1.33 -14.68
C ARG A 9 -5.04 -0.13 -15.13
N ARG A 10 -3.98 -0.87 -14.75
CA ARG A 10 -3.75 -2.27 -15.17
C ARG A 10 -3.34 -3.16 -14.00
N PRO A 11 -4.20 -3.34 -12.99
CA PRO A 11 -3.82 -3.96 -11.71
C PRO A 11 -3.28 -5.38 -11.81
N LYS A 12 -3.67 -6.11 -12.87
CA LYS A 12 -3.27 -7.51 -13.11
C LYS A 12 -1.98 -7.65 -13.93
N SER A 13 -1.39 -6.55 -14.43
CA SER A 13 -0.28 -6.59 -15.39
C SER A 13 0.86 -5.67 -14.95
N PRO A 14 1.64 -6.04 -13.92
CA PRO A 14 2.80 -5.26 -13.49
C PRO A 14 3.76 -5.05 -14.66
N SER A 15 4.25 -3.82 -14.81
CA SER A 15 5.07 -3.38 -15.93
C SER A 15 6.52 -3.10 -15.55
N ALA A 16 6.84 -3.13 -14.25
CA ALA A 16 8.14 -2.76 -13.71
C ALA A 16 8.55 -3.65 -12.53
N ALA A 17 9.72 -3.35 -11.96
CA ALA A 17 10.21 -3.94 -10.73
C ALA A 17 10.56 -2.84 -9.71
N TRP A 18 10.36 -3.11 -8.43
CA TRP A 18 10.70 -2.20 -7.35
C TRP A 18 11.80 -2.76 -6.46
N GLY A 19 12.76 -1.92 -6.09
CA GLY A 19 13.85 -2.28 -5.18
C GLY A 19 13.62 -1.70 -3.79
N TYR A 20 14.14 -2.41 -2.79
CA TYR A 20 14.05 -1.98 -1.40
C TYR A 20 15.45 -1.69 -0.86
N GLY A 21 15.75 -0.41 -0.64
CA GLY A 21 16.99 0.00 0.01
C GLY A 21 16.90 -0.13 1.54
N SER A 22 18.02 -0.36 2.21
CA SER A 22 18.07 -0.43 3.67
C SER A 22 17.51 0.84 4.32
N GLY A 23 16.53 0.69 5.21
CA GLY A 23 15.85 1.79 5.90
C GLY A 23 15.03 2.73 5.00
N LYS A 24 14.81 2.36 3.73
CA LYS A 24 14.01 3.15 2.80
C LYS A 24 12.53 2.84 2.98
N VAL A 25 11.72 3.89 3.00
CA VAL A 25 10.29 3.85 3.27
C VAL A 25 9.55 4.28 2.02
N ASP A 26 8.68 3.40 1.53
CA ASP A 26 7.67 3.78 0.56
C ASP A 26 6.51 4.46 1.33
N ALA A 27 6.00 5.60 0.86
CA ALA A 27 4.88 6.27 1.52
C ALA A 27 3.91 6.96 0.56
N ILE A 28 2.64 7.03 0.97
CA ILE A 28 1.61 7.77 0.26
C ILE A 28 0.63 8.42 1.24
N ASP A 29 0.27 9.66 0.96
CA ASP A 29 -0.80 10.35 1.67
C ASP A 29 -2.12 10.07 0.96
N PHE A 30 -3.21 9.95 1.71
CA PHE A 30 -4.52 9.70 1.14
C PHE A 30 -5.66 10.31 1.95
N GLN A 31 -6.78 10.52 1.27
CA GLN A 31 -8.06 10.91 1.84
C GLN A 31 -9.16 10.08 1.19
N THR A 32 -10.25 9.86 1.92
CA THR A 32 -11.48 9.26 1.38
C THR A 32 -12.60 10.30 1.38
N ASN A 33 -13.51 10.21 0.42
CA ASN A 33 -14.72 11.07 0.40
C ASN A 33 -15.85 10.54 1.30
N GLY A 34 -15.70 9.34 1.86
CA GLY A 34 -16.63 8.69 2.78
C GLY A 34 -15.87 7.95 3.87
N ASP A 35 -16.55 7.66 4.98
CA ASP A 35 -15.98 6.89 6.08
C ASP A 35 -15.74 5.44 5.64
N VAL A 36 -14.55 4.92 5.92
CA VAL A 36 -14.18 3.53 5.59
C VAL A 36 -13.49 2.84 6.76
N ILE A 37 -13.52 1.52 6.72
CA ILE A 37 -12.70 0.68 7.58
C ILE A 37 -11.44 0.29 6.82
N LEU A 38 -10.29 0.37 7.49
CA LEU A 38 -9.01 -0.06 6.97
C LEU A 38 -8.50 -1.23 7.81
N GLN A 39 -8.35 -2.38 7.16
CA GLN A 39 -7.84 -3.60 7.80
C GLN A 39 -6.32 -3.76 7.63
N GLY A 40 -5.75 -3.25 6.54
CA GLY A 40 -4.36 -3.50 6.18
C GLY A 40 -3.97 -2.99 4.80
N TYR A 41 -2.80 -3.38 4.32
CA TYR A 41 -2.27 -3.03 3.00
C TYR A 41 -2.14 -4.27 2.12
N ARG A 42 -2.29 -4.09 0.81
CA ARG A 42 -1.99 -5.13 -0.17
C ARG A 42 -0.72 -4.73 -0.91
N LEU A 43 0.38 -5.40 -0.63
CA LEU A 43 1.70 -5.05 -1.15
C LEU A 43 2.06 -5.91 -2.36
N TRP A 44 2.98 -5.42 -3.19
CA TRP A 44 3.53 -6.21 -4.28
C TRP A 44 4.46 -7.30 -3.77
N GLY A 45 4.26 -8.50 -4.29
CA GLY A 45 5.10 -9.66 -4.07
C GLY A 45 6.35 -9.69 -4.94
N VAL A 46 7.20 -10.69 -4.72
CA VAL A 46 8.48 -10.84 -5.41
C VAL A 46 8.30 -10.93 -6.93
N LYS A 47 9.19 -10.30 -7.70
CA LYS A 47 9.09 -10.23 -9.17
C LYS A 47 9.30 -11.58 -9.85
N SER A 48 10.15 -12.43 -9.27
CA SER A 48 10.55 -13.74 -9.81
C SER A 48 10.71 -14.76 -8.68
N GLY A 49 10.34 -16.02 -8.95
CA GLY A 49 10.44 -17.11 -7.98
C GLY A 49 9.53 -16.90 -6.76
N SER A 50 10.07 -17.22 -5.58
CA SER A 50 9.43 -17.07 -4.28
C SER A 50 10.44 -16.67 -3.22
N THR A 51 10.02 -15.91 -2.22
CA THR A 51 10.87 -15.52 -1.09
C THR A 51 10.01 -15.07 0.10
N THR A 52 10.65 -14.75 1.21
CA THR A 52 10.02 -14.11 2.37
C THR A 52 10.50 -12.67 2.47
N PHE A 53 9.57 -11.73 2.51
CA PHE A 53 9.85 -10.33 2.80
C PHE A 53 9.73 -10.07 4.30
N GLN A 54 10.62 -9.23 4.83
CA GLN A 54 10.36 -8.57 6.11
C GLN A 54 9.65 -7.27 5.82
N VAL A 55 8.52 -7.04 6.50
CA VAL A 55 7.64 -5.90 6.22
C VAL A 55 7.24 -5.24 7.51
N THR A 56 7.35 -3.91 7.53
CA THR A 56 6.70 -3.05 8.51
C THR A 56 5.77 -2.08 7.81
N ILE A 57 4.46 -2.17 8.10
CA ILE A 57 3.47 -1.18 7.65
C ILE A 57 3.06 -0.27 8.78
N ARG A 58 2.85 1.01 8.48
CA ARG A 58 2.38 1.99 9.47
C ARG A 58 1.32 2.90 8.87
N LEU A 59 0.45 3.41 9.74
CA LEU A 59 -0.54 4.41 9.41
C LEU A 59 -0.36 5.62 10.32
N TYR A 60 -0.38 6.82 9.74
CA TYR A 60 -0.29 8.09 10.46
C TYR A 60 -1.50 8.97 10.21
N ARG A 61 -1.79 9.83 11.18
CA ARG A 61 -2.64 11.01 11.04
C ARG A 61 -1.85 12.23 11.49
N GLY A 62 -1.45 13.06 10.54
CA GLY A 62 -0.44 14.10 10.79
C GLY A 62 0.91 13.49 11.18
N SER A 63 1.49 13.92 12.29
CA SER A 63 2.76 13.38 12.81
C SER A 63 2.59 12.11 13.66
N SER A 64 1.38 11.81 14.14
CA SER A 64 1.12 10.71 15.05
C SER A 64 0.95 9.38 14.30
N MET A 65 1.71 8.36 14.70
CA MET A 65 1.48 6.97 14.28
C MET A 65 0.28 6.42 15.03
N ILE A 66 -0.71 5.91 14.30
CA ILE A 66 -1.97 5.39 14.87
C ILE A 66 -2.11 3.88 14.71
N ALA A 67 -1.29 3.25 13.85
CA ALA A 67 -1.19 1.79 13.76
C ALA A 67 0.16 1.36 13.16
N GLU A 68 0.61 0.18 13.55
CA GLU A 68 1.81 -0.48 13.04
C GLU A 68 1.60 -2.00 12.97
N LYS A 69 2.22 -2.63 11.97
CA LYS A 69 2.36 -4.08 11.90
C LYS A 69 3.72 -4.44 11.31
N THR A 70 4.48 -5.27 12.02
CA THR A 70 5.74 -5.85 11.54
C THR A 70 5.60 -7.36 11.41
N GLY A 71 6.23 -7.95 10.41
CA GLY A 71 6.29 -9.41 10.27
C GLY A 71 7.00 -9.90 9.02
N SER A 72 7.08 -11.22 8.93
CA SER A 72 7.65 -11.95 7.78
C SER A 72 6.53 -12.49 6.89
N TYR A 73 6.57 -12.18 5.60
CA TYR A 73 5.52 -12.53 4.65
C TYR A 73 6.09 -13.30 3.47
N PHE A 74 5.69 -14.56 3.33
CA PHE A 74 6.05 -15.36 2.17
C PHE A 74 5.29 -14.86 0.92
N THR A 75 5.99 -14.78 -0.20
CA THR A 75 5.43 -14.31 -1.47
C THR A 75 5.96 -15.11 -2.65
N ARG A 76 5.08 -15.36 -3.62
CA ARG A 76 5.40 -15.96 -4.92
C ARG A 76 5.10 -14.96 -6.03
N SER A 77 5.94 -14.98 -7.06
CA SER A 77 5.76 -14.13 -8.24
C SER A 77 4.44 -14.37 -8.99
N THR A 78 3.89 -15.59 -8.91
CA THR A 78 2.58 -15.97 -9.47
C THR A 78 1.41 -15.29 -8.78
N ASP A 79 1.51 -15.07 -7.47
CA ASP A 79 0.45 -14.47 -6.65
C ASP A 79 0.38 -12.95 -6.86
N LYS A 80 1.50 -12.36 -7.32
CA LYS A 80 1.75 -10.94 -7.62
C LYS A 80 1.66 -10.01 -6.42
N THR A 81 0.67 -10.17 -5.54
CA THR A 81 0.48 -9.38 -4.32
C THR A 81 0.25 -10.26 -3.11
N PHE A 82 0.45 -9.70 -1.92
CA PHE A 82 0.08 -10.31 -0.64
C PHE A 82 -0.53 -9.25 0.27
N GLU A 83 -1.25 -9.67 1.32
CA GLU A 83 -1.94 -8.78 2.25
C GLU A 83 -1.25 -8.76 3.61
N VAL A 84 -1.20 -7.58 4.21
CA VAL A 84 -0.62 -7.32 5.53
C VAL A 84 -1.67 -6.60 6.36
N HIS A 85 -2.18 -7.26 7.40
CA HIS A 85 -3.25 -6.74 8.24
C HIS A 85 -2.71 -6.15 9.54
N PHE A 86 -3.26 -5.01 9.94
CA PHE A 86 -3.10 -4.48 11.30
C PHE A 86 -3.76 -5.43 12.31
N SER A 87 -3.36 -5.33 13.58
CA SER A 87 -3.94 -6.18 14.64
C SER A 87 -5.41 -5.86 14.93
N GLN A 88 -5.86 -4.66 14.57
CA GLN A 88 -7.24 -4.20 14.71
C GLN A 88 -7.64 -3.41 13.47
N VAL A 89 -8.92 -3.40 13.17
CA VAL A 89 -9.48 -2.56 12.11
C VAL A 89 -9.47 -1.08 12.51
N ILE A 90 -9.27 -0.18 11.55
CA ILE A 90 -9.09 1.24 11.80
C ILE A 90 -10.16 2.04 11.06
N SER A 91 -10.88 2.90 11.77
CA SER A 91 -11.83 3.83 11.16
C SER A 91 -11.10 5.01 10.52
N ILE A 92 -11.24 5.13 9.20
CA ILE A 92 -10.77 6.25 8.39
C ILE A 92 -11.96 7.19 8.19
N ARG A 93 -11.85 8.42 8.70
CA ARG A 93 -12.91 9.42 8.54
C ARG A 93 -12.75 10.18 7.23
N ALA A 94 -13.86 10.43 6.57
CA ALA A 94 -13.93 11.20 5.33
C ALA A 94 -13.23 12.57 5.49
N GLY A 95 -12.52 12.99 4.45
CA GLY A 95 -11.86 14.29 4.37
C GLY A 95 -10.61 14.46 5.25
N LEU A 96 -10.28 13.52 6.14
CA LEU A 96 -9.05 13.58 6.92
C LEU A 96 -7.87 13.01 6.11
N LEU A 97 -6.70 13.67 6.23
CA LEU A 97 -5.46 13.22 5.62
C LEU A 97 -4.76 12.18 6.49
N TYR A 98 -4.45 11.04 5.87
CA TYR A 98 -3.68 9.96 6.48
C TYR A 98 -2.43 9.67 5.63
N THR A 99 -1.40 9.13 6.26
CA THR A 99 -0.20 8.64 5.56
C THR A 99 -0.05 7.15 5.78
N ALA A 100 -0.06 6.39 4.70
CA ALA A 100 0.31 4.98 4.70
C ALA A 100 1.80 4.84 4.37
N THR A 101 2.53 4.04 5.13
CA THR A 101 3.93 3.73 4.84
C THR A 101 4.19 2.23 4.83
N ALA A 102 5.12 1.79 4.01
CA ALA A 102 5.66 0.44 4.03
C ALA A 102 7.19 0.49 3.98
N GLU A 103 7.82 -0.22 4.91
CA GLU A 103 9.25 -0.50 4.93
C GLU A 103 9.41 -1.99 4.68
N ILE A 104 10.09 -2.35 3.59
CA ILE A 104 10.22 -3.74 3.14
C ILE A 104 11.70 -4.06 3.02
N THR A 105 12.13 -5.20 3.55
CA THR A 105 13.46 -5.77 3.27
C THR A 105 13.27 -7.08 2.52
N GLY A 106 13.82 -7.16 1.32
CA GLY A 106 13.70 -8.35 0.48
C GLY A 106 14.18 -8.13 -0.95
N ALA A 107 14.00 -9.16 -1.77
CA ALA A 107 14.28 -9.10 -3.21
C ALA A 107 13.32 -8.12 -3.93
N ARG A 108 13.65 -7.81 -5.20
CA ARG A 108 12.80 -6.92 -6.02
C ARG A 108 11.38 -7.45 -6.16
N SER A 109 10.40 -6.58 -5.98
CA SER A 109 8.98 -6.89 -6.17
C SER A 109 8.47 -6.47 -7.55
N HIS A 110 7.25 -6.89 -7.89
CA HIS A 110 6.50 -6.30 -9.00
C HIS A 110 6.22 -4.83 -8.74
N ALA A 111 6.06 -4.04 -9.80
CA ALA A 111 5.72 -2.62 -9.68
C ALA A 111 4.83 -2.13 -10.84
N HIS A 112 4.25 -0.95 -10.65
CA HIS A 112 3.60 -0.16 -11.68
C HIS A 112 4.23 1.23 -11.73
N SER A 113 4.25 1.82 -12.93
CA SER A 113 4.59 3.22 -13.16
C SER A 113 3.36 4.08 -13.54
N ASP A 114 2.16 3.49 -13.58
CA ASP A 114 0.92 4.10 -14.08
C ASP A 114 -0.08 4.44 -12.96
N GLY A 115 0.43 4.80 -11.78
CA GLY A 115 -0.41 5.08 -10.63
C GLY A 115 -1.38 6.25 -10.87
N MET A 116 -2.62 6.12 -10.40
CA MET A 116 -3.71 7.08 -10.60
C MET A 116 -3.90 7.96 -9.36
N SER A 117 -4.04 9.27 -9.50
CA SER A 117 -4.25 10.21 -8.38
C SER A 117 -5.51 9.94 -7.55
N SER A 118 -6.48 9.19 -8.08
CA SER A 118 -7.63 8.70 -7.34
C SER A 118 -8.07 7.32 -7.84
N ALA A 119 -8.82 6.61 -6.99
CA ALA A 119 -9.53 5.39 -7.36
C ALA A 119 -10.89 5.36 -6.65
N SER A 120 -11.94 5.01 -7.38
CA SER A 120 -13.29 4.88 -6.82
C SER A 120 -13.70 3.41 -6.80
N CYS A 121 -14.28 2.99 -5.69
CA CYS A 121 -14.70 1.62 -5.45
C CYS A 121 -15.79 1.61 -4.38
N SER A 122 -16.82 0.79 -4.55
CA SER A 122 -17.89 0.62 -3.56
C SER A 122 -18.52 1.95 -3.07
N GLY A 123 -18.62 2.95 -3.96
CA GLY A 123 -19.17 4.28 -3.64
C GLY A 123 -18.20 5.24 -2.92
N VAL A 124 -16.99 4.80 -2.57
CA VAL A 124 -15.95 5.63 -1.97
C VAL A 124 -14.86 5.94 -2.99
N THR A 125 -14.43 7.19 -3.04
CA THR A 125 -13.27 7.65 -3.78
C THR A 125 -12.12 7.87 -2.82
N VAL A 126 -11.00 7.21 -3.08
CA VAL A 126 -9.72 7.45 -2.42
C VAL A 126 -8.91 8.39 -3.30
N THR A 127 -8.52 9.53 -2.75
CA THR A 127 -7.60 10.47 -3.38
C THR A 127 -6.22 10.28 -2.77
N PHE A 128 -5.19 10.28 -3.60
CA PHE A 128 -3.83 9.97 -3.20
C PHE A 128 -2.88 11.11 -3.56
N ILE A 129 -2.00 11.44 -2.61
CA ILE A 129 -1.10 12.58 -2.66
C ILE A 129 0.32 12.08 -2.36
N LYS A 130 1.32 12.69 -2.98
CA LYS A 130 2.73 12.39 -2.68
C LYS A 130 3.00 12.71 -1.21
N SER A 131 3.61 11.76 -0.49
CA SER A 131 3.96 11.95 0.91
C SER A 131 5.37 12.49 1.09
N SER A 132 5.57 13.36 2.07
CA SER A 132 6.91 13.77 2.52
C SER A 132 7.65 12.67 3.30
N LYS A 133 6.94 11.62 3.75
CA LYS A 133 7.54 10.44 4.41
C LYS A 133 8.15 9.44 3.42
N ASP A 134 7.98 9.65 2.12
CA ASP A 134 8.48 8.75 1.08
C ASP A 134 9.99 8.97 0.88
N THR A 135 10.81 8.04 1.36
CA THR A 135 12.27 8.11 1.23
C THR A 135 12.82 7.11 0.21
N ASN A 136 11.97 6.21 -0.30
CA ASN A 136 12.32 5.25 -1.34
C ASN A 136 11.92 5.72 -2.75
N ASN A 137 11.41 6.95 -2.89
CA ASN A 137 10.91 7.50 -4.15
C ASN A 137 9.76 6.68 -4.76
N SER A 138 8.97 6.03 -3.91
CA SER A 138 7.85 5.19 -4.33
C SER A 138 6.88 5.94 -5.21
N ASN A 139 6.76 7.27 -5.09
CA ASN A 139 6.00 8.15 -5.98
C ASN A 139 4.86 7.40 -6.68
N VAL A 140 3.71 7.36 -6.01
CA VAL A 140 2.47 6.79 -6.55
C VAL A 140 2.40 5.25 -6.59
N SER A 141 3.48 4.51 -6.28
CA SER A 141 3.51 3.03 -6.33
C SER A 141 3.11 2.29 -5.04
N LEU A 142 2.83 3.00 -3.92
CA LEU A 142 2.40 2.34 -2.68
C LEU A 142 0.97 1.77 -2.81
N LYS A 143 0.84 0.46 -2.60
CA LYS A 143 -0.45 -0.24 -2.61
C LYS A 143 -0.92 -0.48 -1.17
N ALA A 144 -1.91 0.29 -0.72
CA ALA A 144 -2.76 -0.05 0.41
C ALA A 144 -4.11 -0.50 -0.16
N LYS A 145 -4.61 -1.67 0.25
CA LYS A 145 -5.98 -2.10 -0.06
C LYS A 145 -6.86 -1.61 1.07
N TYR A 146 -7.75 -0.68 0.77
CA TYR A 146 -8.88 -0.38 1.65
C TYR A 146 -9.86 -1.53 1.49
N GLN A 147 -10.13 -2.26 2.57
CA GLN A 147 -11.16 -3.28 2.57
C GLN A 147 -12.10 -2.97 3.73
N HIS A 148 -13.37 -2.76 3.40
CA HIS A 148 -14.46 -2.77 4.38
C HIS A 148 -14.40 -4.05 5.21
#